data_AF-A0AAD8T9B8-F1
#
_entry.id   AF-A0AAD8T9B8-F1
#
_cell.length_a   1.000
_cell.length_b   1.000
_cell.length_c   1.000
_cell.angle_alpha   90.00
_cell.angle_beta   90.00
_cell.angle_gamma   90.00
#
_symmetry.space_group_name_H-M   'P 1'
#
loop_
_entity.id
_entity.type
_entity.pdbx_description
1 polymer ?
#
loop_
_entity_poly.entity_id
_entity_poly.type
_entity_poly.pdbx_seq_one_letter_code
_entity_poly.pdbx_strand_id
1 'polypeptide(L)'
;MGPAKKKGQGLAALPWTVRFQVFALSAACDLSQRRDGTVNRSLFSLVDRQTHASSRPDARGVRSADVVVDASRGLWARVFSPSAEQAATAPLPVVVYFHGGGFSLLSAASTPLDAMCRRFCRELGAVVVSVNYRLAPEHRYPAAYDDGEDVLRYLTTTGLPADISVPVDLSRCFLAGDSAGGNIAHHVAHRWTTSLPRTPMSASRGSSSCSRTSAARSAPTRS
;
A
#
# COMPACT_ATOMS: atom_id res chain seq x y z
N MET A 1 56.46 5.90 3.86
CA MET A 1 55.05 6.00 4.31
C MET A 1 54.32 6.90 3.33
N GLY A 2 53.72 6.33 2.27
CA GLY A 2 52.99 7.12 1.26
C GLY A 2 51.53 7.30 1.69
N PRO A 3 50.93 8.49 1.57
CA PRO A 3 49.53 8.67 1.95
C PRO A 3 48.62 7.97 0.95
N ALA A 4 47.82 7.02 1.45
CA ALA A 4 46.78 6.36 0.69
C ALA A 4 45.68 7.38 0.31
N LYS A 5 45.53 7.66 -0.99
CA LYS A 5 44.40 8.44 -1.51
C LYS A 5 43.10 7.65 -1.31
N LYS A 6 42.29 8.03 -0.32
CA LYS A 6 40.88 7.64 -0.25
C LYS A 6 40.16 8.21 -1.48
N LYS A 7 39.75 7.32 -2.41
CA LYS A 7 38.80 7.67 -3.47
C LYS A 7 37.48 8.05 -2.80
N GLY A 8 37.10 9.33 -2.88
CA GLY A 8 35.75 9.76 -2.54
C GLY A 8 34.77 9.02 -3.44
N GLN A 9 33.85 8.26 -2.86
CA GLN A 9 32.70 7.75 -3.57
C GLN A 9 31.81 8.95 -3.88
N GLY A 10 31.97 9.53 -5.07
CA GLY A 10 31.01 10.50 -5.59
C GLY A 10 29.65 9.83 -5.66
N LEU A 11 28.60 10.45 -5.11
CA LEU A 11 27.23 9.99 -5.26
C LEU A 11 26.99 9.66 -6.74
N ALA A 12 26.57 8.43 -7.05
CA ALA A 12 26.26 8.04 -8.41
C ALA A 12 25.17 8.97 -8.96
N ALA A 13 25.47 9.69 -10.04
CA ALA A 13 24.51 10.57 -10.69
C ALA A 13 23.33 9.75 -11.23
N LEU A 14 22.09 10.23 -11.02
CA LEU A 14 20.89 9.59 -11.55
C LEU A 14 20.98 9.42 -13.08
N PRO A 15 20.46 8.32 -13.64
CA PRO A 15 20.35 8.16 -15.09
C PRO A 15 19.67 9.37 -15.73
N TRP A 16 20.14 9.79 -16.91
CA TRP A 16 19.64 11.01 -17.57
C TRP A 16 18.13 10.95 -17.85
N THR A 17 17.59 9.75 -18.12
CA THR A 17 16.16 9.52 -18.31
C THR A 17 15.35 9.83 -17.04
N VAL A 18 15.84 9.41 -15.87
CA VAL A 18 15.23 9.70 -14.58
C VAL A 18 15.29 11.20 -14.29
N ARG A 19 16.43 11.85 -14.57
CA ARG A 19 16.56 13.31 -14.41
C ARG A 19 15.55 14.07 -15.27
N PHE A 20 15.37 13.65 -16.52
CA PHE A 20 14.38 14.23 -17.42
C PHE A 20 12.95 14.02 -16.92
N GLN A 21 12.60 12.81 -16.47
CA GLN A 21 11.28 12.52 -15.90
C GLN A 21 10.99 13.35 -14.65
N VAL A 22 11.95 13.46 -13.72
CA VAL A 22 11.82 14.30 -12.52
C VAL A 22 11.65 15.76 -12.90
N PHE A 23 12.45 16.27 -13.84
CA PHE A 23 12.33 17.64 -14.33
C PHE A 23 10.94 17.90 -14.94
N ALA A 24 10.47 17.02 -15.82
CA ALA A 24 9.16 17.15 -16.46
C ALA A 24 8.02 17.12 -15.44
N LEU A 25 8.09 16.22 -14.44
CA LEU A 25 7.12 16.16 -13.35
C LEU A 25 7.14 17.45 -12.51
N SER A 26 8.32 17.95 -12.13
CA SER A 26 8.44 19.21 -11.39
C SER A 26 7.84 20.38 -12.17
N ALA A 27 8.16 20.51 -13.46
CA ALA A 27 7.60 21.57 -14.30
C ALA A 27 6.07 21.47 -14.40
N ALA A 28 5.52 20.25 -14.55
CA ALA A 28 4.08 20.02 -14.53
C ALA A 28 3.43 20.43 -13.21
N CYS A 29 4.04 20.05 -12.08
CA CYS A 29 3.59 20.46 -10.75
C CYS A 29 3.57 21.99 -10.64
N ASP A 30 4.67 22.66 -10.97
CA ASP A 30 4.82 24.12 -10.85
C ASP A 30 3.81 24.87 -11.72
N LEU A 31 3.57 24.39 -12.96
CA LEU A 31 2.58 24.98 -13.86
C LEU A 31 1.14 24.77 -13.36
N SER A 32 0.88 23.67 -12.66
CA SER A 32 -0.46 23.37 -12.13
C SER A 32 -0.78 24.12 -10.84
N GLN A 33 0.23 24.54 -10.07
CA GLN A 33 0.05 25.17 -8.77
C GLN A 33 0.08 26.70 -8.89
N ARG A 34 -0.96 27.37 -8.41
CA ARG A 34 -1.06 28.84 -8.44
C ARG A 34 -0.57 29.43 -7.12
N ARG A 35 -0.07 30.67 -7.18
CA ARG A 35 0.41 31.42 -5.99
C ARG A 35 -0.68 31.68 -4.94
N ASP A 36 -1.95 31.65 -5.34
CA ASP A 36 -3.10 31.80 -4.44
C ASP A 36 -3.47 30.50 -3.69
N GLY A 37 -2.72 29.40 -3.91
CA GLY A 37 -2.95 28.11 -3.27
C GLY A 37 -3.98 27.23 -3.98
N THR A 38 -4.52 27.65 -5.13
CA THR A 38 -5.39 26.81 -5.97
C THR A 38 -4.57 25.92 -6.92
N VAL A 39 -5.15 24.79 -7.34
CA VAL A 39 -4.52 23.86 -8.28
C VAL A 39 -5.34 23.78 -9.56
N ASN A 40 -4.70 23.99 -10.71
CA ASN A 40 -5.31 23.89 -12.02
C ASN A 40 -5.39 22.42 -12.47
N ARG A 41 -6.47 21.74 -12.05
CA ARG A 41 -6.75 20.33 -12.38
C ARG A 41 -6.74 20.04 -13.87
N SER A 42 -7.41 20.89 -14.64
CA SER A 42 -7.54 20.73 -16.09
C SER A 42 -6.17 20.80 -16.77
N LEU A 43 -5.30 21.74 -16.37
CA LEU A 43 -3.95 21.82 -16.90
C LEU A 43 -3.12 20.58 -16.54
N PHE A 44 -3.19 20.13 -15.29
CA PHE A 44 -2.46 18.92 -14.86
C PHE A 44 -2.97 17.66 -15.58
N SER A 45 -4.27 17.55 -15.86
CA SER A 45 -4.82 16.40 -16.59
C SER A 45 -4.31 16.26 -18.03
N LEU A 46 -3.75 17.33 -18.63
CA LEU A 46 -3.14 17.25 -19.96
C LEU A 46 -1.82 16.45 -19.96
N VAL A 47 -1.16 16.38 -18.80
CA VAL A 47 0.13 15.69 -18.63
C VAL A 47 0.01 14.43 -17.79
N ASP A 48 -1.00 14.32 -16.93
CA ASP A 48 -1.34 13.10 -16.20
C ASP A 48 -2.07 12.11 -17.11
N ARG A 49 -1.29 11.31 -17.84
CA ARG A 49 -1.84 10.21 -18.62
C ARG A 49 -2.46 9.18 -17.67
N GLN A 50 -3.71 8.81 -17.93
CA GLN A 50 -4.43 7.80 -17.16
C GLN A 50 -4.63 6.52 -17.97
N THR A 51 -4.62 5.40 -17.26
CA THR A 51 -4.89 4.05 -17.78
C THR A 51 -6.27 3.62 -17.32
N HIS A 52 -7.03 2.95 -18.18
CA HIS A 52 -8.31 2.33 -17.78
C HIS A 52 -8.09 0.98 -17.10
N ALA A 53 -8.99 0.62 -16.19
CA ALA A 53 -9.05 -0.74 -15.67
C ALA A 53 -9.30 -1.74 -16.81
N SER A 54 -8.75 -2.95 -16.69
CA SER A 54 -8.89 -4.00 -17.68
C SER A 54 -9.09 -5.35 -17.00
N SER A 55 -10.27 -5.94 -17.21
CA SER A 55 -10.55 -7.31 -16.80
C SER A 55 -9.71 -8.32 -17.59
N ARG A 56 -9.21 -7.98 -18.79
CA ARG A 56 -8.24 -8.80 -19.52
C ARG A 56 -6.86 -8.69 -18.88
N PRO A 57 -6.17 -9.82 -18.64
CA PRO A 57 -4.83 -9.80 -18.07
C PRO A 57 -3.86 -9.15 -19.05
N ASP A 58 -2.92 -8.36 -18.51
CA ASP A 58 -1.80 -7.87 -19.31
C ASP A 58 -0.83 -9.00 -19.68
N ALA A 59 0.21 -8.68 -20.47
CA ALA A 59 1.23 -9.66 -20.88
C ALA A 59 2.00 -10.30 -19.71
N ARG A 60 1.83 -9.78 -18.49
CA ARG A 60 2.44 -10.27 -17.26
C ARG A 60 1.41 -10.92 -16.32
N GLY A 61 0.17 -11.11 -16.78
CA GLY A 61 -0.89 -11.82 -16.08
C GLY A 61 -1.67 -11.00 -15.06
N VAL A 62 -1.53 -9.67 -15.03
CA VAL A 62 -2.26 -8.84 -14.04
C VAL A 62 -3.53 -8.25 -14.65
N ARG A 63 -4.65 -8.43 -13.96
CA ARG A 63 -5.95 -7.80 -14.25
C ARG A 63 -6.15 -6.58 -13.36
N SER A 64 -7.02 -5.67 -13.78
CA SER A 64 -7.47 -4.58 -12.92
C SER A 64 -8.96 -4.29 -13.05
N ALA A 65 -9.58 -3.86 -11.95
CA ALA A 65 -10.98 -3.47 -11.86
C ALA A 65 -11.12 -2.23 -10.96
N ASP A 66 -12.01 -1.31 -11.33
CA ASP A 66 -12.33 -0.14 -10.50
C ASP A 66 -13.53 -0.47 -9.62
N VAL A 67 -13.39 -0.25 -8.32
CA VAL A 67 -14.41 -0.57 -7.30
C VAL A 67 -14.84 0.71 -6.63
N VAL A 68 -16.14 1.01 -6.70
CA VAL A 68 -16.73 2.15 -6.00
C VAL A 68 -16.92 1.79 -4.54
N VAL A 69 -16.30 2.57 -3.66
CA VAL A 69 -16.35 2.38 -2.20
C VAL A 69 -17.42 3.26 -1.58
N ASP A 70 -17.51 4.52 -2.02
CA ASP A 70 -18.59 5.44 -1.66
C ASP A 70 -18.91 6.38 -2.82
N ALA A 71 -20.04 6.13 -3.47
CA ALA A 71 -20.51 6.91 -4.62
C ALA A 71 -20.83 8.37 -4.27
N SER A 72 -21.28 8.65 -3.03
CA SER A 72 -21.67 10.01 -2.61
C SER A 72 -20.50 10.99 -2.55
N ARG A 73 -19.29 10.46 -2.36
CA ARG A 73 -18.03 11.22 -2.30
C ARG A 73 -17.13 10.97 -3.50
N GLY A 74 -17.56 10.13 -4.44
CA GLY A 74 -16.72 9.69 -5.55
C GLY A 74 -15.47 8.91 -5.10
N LEU A 75 -15.54 8.22 -3.97
CA LEU A 75 -14.44 7.40 -3.46
C LEU A 75 -14.47 6.03 -4.15
N TRP A 76 -13.36 5.70 -4.79
CA TRP A 76 -13.17 4.41 -5.45
C TRP A 76 -11.71 3.95 -5.30
N ALA A 77 -11.47 2.68 -5.58
CA ALA A 77 -10.13 2.12 -5.61
C ALA A 77 -9.95 1.25 -6.85
N ARG A 78 -8.75 1.25 -7.42
CA ARG A 78 -8.38 0.28 -8.45
C ARG A 78 -7.79 -0.95 -7.79
N VAL A 79 -8.38 -2.10 -8.06
CA VAL A 79 -7.89 -3.37 -7.57
C VAL A 79 -7.10 -4.06 -8.68
N PHE A 80 -5.91 -4.54 -8.36
CA PHE A 80 -5.05 -5.33 -9.23
C PHE A 80 -4.91 -6.73 -8.67
N SER A 81 -5.14 -7.73 -9.51
CA SER A 81 -5.07 -9.14 -9.11
C SER A 81 -4.32 -9.96 -10.17
N PRO A 82 -3.62 -11.03 -9.77
CA PRO A 82 -3.10 -11.99 -10.73
C PRO A 82 -4.26 -12.69 -11.46
N SER A 83 -4.00 -13.19 -12.66
CA SER A 83 -4.96 -14.03 -13.39
C SER A 83 -5.22 -15.32 -12.61
N ALA A 84 -6.40 -15.92 -12.77
CA ALA A 84 -6.75 -17.17 -12.09
C ALA A 84 -5.73 -18.31 -12.36
N GLU A 85 -5.11 -18.33 -13.55
CA GLU A 85 -4.05 -19.27 -13.92
C GLU A 85 -2.74 -19.07 -13.13
N GLN A 86 -2.48 -17.85 -12.67
CA GLN A 86 -1.30 -17.48 -11.90
C GLN A 86 -1.59 -17.36 -10.40
N ALA A 87 -2.87 -17.33 -10.02
CA ALA A 87 -3.28 -17.27 -8.63
C ALA A 87 -2.92 -18.58 -7.93
N ALA A 88 -2.24 -18.46 -6.79
CA ALA A 88 -1.97 -19.61 -5.94
C ALA A 88 -3.30 -20.23 -5.46
N THR A 89 -3.27 -21.52 -5.14
CA THR A 89 -4.41 -22.21 -4.50
C THR A 89 -4.75 -21.64 -3.11
N ALA A 90 -3.83 -20.87 -2.51
CA ALA A 90 -4.03 -20.22 -1.22
C ALA A 90 -4.50 -18.76 -1.37
N PRO A 91 -5.31 -18.27 -0.41
CA PRO A 91 -5.68 -16.86 -0.35
C PRO A 91 -4.48 -15.91 -0.35
N LEU A 92 -4.56 -14.85 -1.16
CA LEU A 92 -3.48 -13.88 -1.36
C LEU A 92 -3.49 -12.76 -0.31
N PRO A 93 -2.32 -12.25 0.12
CA PRO A 93 -2.27 -11.04 0.94
C PRO A 93 -2.80 -9.82 0.16
N VAL A 94 -3.20 -8.78 0.89
CA VAL A 94 -3.70 -7.52 0.33
C VAL A 94 -2.76 -6.38 0.64
N VAL A 95 -2.43 -5.57 -0.35
CA VAL A 95 -1.69 -4.31 -0.20
C VAL A 95 -2.61 -3.15 -0.53
N VAL A 96 -3.00 -2.36 0.47
CA VAL A 96 -3.71 -1.10 0.23
C VAL A 96 -2.68 -0.01 -0.01
N TYR A 97 -2.69 0.55 -1.22
CA TYR A 97 -1.70 1.50 -1.68
C TYR A 97 -2.31 2.89 -1.84
N PHE A 98 -1.60 3.90 -1.34
CA PHE A 98 -1.93 5.31 -1.51
C PHE A 98 -0.87 5.96 -2.40
N HIS A 99 -1.29 6.58 -3.50
CA HIS A 99 -0.37 7.24 -4.42
C HIS A 99 0.24 8.52 -3.83
N GLY A 100 1.39 8.94 -4.36
CA GLY A 100 1.99 10.25 -4.07
C GLY A 100 1.30 11.42 -4.75
N GLY A 101 2.01 12.55 -4.86
CA GLY A 101 1.49 13.77 -5.51
C GLY A 101 1.18 14.93 -4.57
N GLY A 102 1.76 14.95 -3.37
CA GLY A 102 1.63 16.09 -2.45
C GLY A 102 0.19 16.37 -2.01
N PHE A 103 -0.61 15.32 -1.82
CA PHE A 103 -2.06 15.38 -1.51
C PHE A 103 -2.92 16.04 -2.59
N SER A 104 -2.31 16.50 -3.67
CA SER A 104 -2.95 17.38 -4.62
C SER A 104 -2.94 16.78 -6.02
N LEU A 105 -1.99 15.94 -6.38
CA LEU A 105 -1.83 15.51 -7.77
C LEU A 105 -1.95 14.00 -7.89
N LEU A 106 -2.10 13.55 -9.14
CA LEU A 106 -2.19 12.15 -9.54
C LEU A 106 -3.47 11.46 -9.07
N SER A 107 -3.65 10.21 -9.48
CA SER A 107 -4.81 9.38 -9.20
C SER A 107 -4.42 7.91 -9.16
N ALA A 108 -5.32 7.04 -8.70
CA ALA A 108 -5.14 5.60 -8.85
C ALA A 108 -5.08 5.14 -10.32
N ALA A 109 -5.59 5.96 -11.25
CA ALA A 109 -5.56 5.70 -12.69
C ALA A 109 -4.30 6.23 -13.39
N SER A 110 -3.49 7.07 -12.75
CA SER A 110 -2.29 7.66 -13.36
C SER A 110 -1.34 6.56 -13.83
N THR A 111 -0.97 6.56 -15.12
CA THR A 111 -0.25 5.46 -15.78
C THR A 111 1.03 5.00 -15.04
N PRO A 112 1.87 5.90 -14.48
CA PRO A 112 3.04 5.47 -13.71
C PRO A 112 2.69 4.70 -12.43
N LEU A 113 1.59 5.08 -11.77
CA LEU A 113 1.11 4.48 -10.53
C LEU A 113 0.39 3.15 -10.83
N ASP A 114 -0.39 3.08 -11.91
CA ASP A 114 -0.97 1.84 -12.43
C ASP A 114 0.13 0.80 -12.74
N ALA A 115 1.18 1.22 -13.46
CA ALA A 115 2.33 0.36 -13.76
C ALA A 115 3.07 -0.11 -12.49
N MET A 116 3.20 0.77 -11.49
CA MET A 116 3.78 0.42 -10.19
C MET A 116 2.92 -0.61 -9.45
N CYS A 117 1.60 -0.42 -9.39
CA CYS A 117 0.68 -1.34 -8.72
C CYS A 117 0.63 -2.72 -9.40
N ARG A 118 0.66 -2.76 -10.74
CA ARG A 118 0.82 -4.02 -11.49
C ARG A 118 2.11 -4.74 -11.13
N ARG A 119 3.21 -3.98 -10.99
CA ARG A 119 4.49 -4.54 -10.56
C ARG A 119 4.43 -5.08 -9.13
N PHE A 120 3.83 -4.36 -8.19
CA PHE A 120 3.63 -4.83 -6.82
C PHE A 120 2.79 -6.10 -6.77
N CYS A 121 1.68 -6.14 -7.51
CA CYS A 121 0.82 -7.32 -7.59
C CYS A 121 1.60 -8.57 -8.00
N ARG A 122 2.41 -8.46 -9.07
CA ARG A 122 3.25 -9.56 -9.57
C ARG A 122 4.40 -9.93 -8.63
N GLU A 123 5.18 -8.95 -8.18
CA GLU A 123 6.42 -9.22 -7.44
C GLU A 123 6.17 -9.63 -5.99
N LEU A 124 5.07 -9.18 -5.39
CA LEU A 124 4.68 -9.55 -4.03
C LEU A 124 3.75 -10.77 -3.98
N GLY A 125 3.18 -11.19 -5.11
CA GLY A 125 2.14 -12.22 -5.15
C GLY A 125 0.92 -11.80 -4.32
N ALA A 126 0.46 -10.56 -4.51
CA ALA A 126 -0.56 -9.94 -3.67
C ALA A 126 -1.65 -9.29 -4.52
N VAL A 127 -2.84 -9.13 -3.93
CA VAL A 127 -3.84 -8.20 -4.48
C VAL A 127 -3.47 -6.79 -4.04
N VAL A 128 -3.46 -5.83 -4.96
CA VAL A 128 -3.17 -4.42 -4.67
C VAL A 128 -4.44 -3.61 -4.81
N VAL A 129 -4.81 -2.84 -3.78
CA VAL A 129 -5.96 -1.94 -3.77
C VAL A 129 -5.41 -0.50 -3.75
N SER A 130 -5.34 0.12 -4.93
CA SER A 130 -4.85 1.49 -5.11
C SER A 130 -5.99 2.49 -4.89
N VAL A 131 -5.91 3.26 -3.81
CA VAL A 131 -6.98 4.16 -3.37
C VAL A 131 -6.97 5.46 -4.14
N ASN A 132 -8.12 5.83 -4.73
CA ASN A 132 -8.31 7.14 -5.36
C ASN A 132 -8.91 8.12 -4.34
N TYR A 133 -8.09 8.53 -3.37
CA TYR A 133 -8.51 9.40 -2.28
C TYR A 133 -8.74 10.84 -2.76
N ARG A 134 -9.58 11.59 -2.03
CA ARG A 134 -9.89 12.99 -2.34
C ARG A 134 -8.67 13.91 -2.15
N LEU A 135 -8.49 14.84 -3.08
CA LEU A 135 -7.30 15.70 -3.17
C LEU A 135 -7.54 17.09 -2.58
N ALA A 136 -6.50 17.67 -2.00
CA ALA A 136 -6.42 19.08 -1.62
C ALA A 136 -6.09 19.93 -2.87
N PRO A 137 -6.56 21.19 -2.96
CA PRO A 137 -7.13 22.00 -1.87
C PRO A 137 -8.65 21.90 -1.66
N GLU A 138 -9.39 21.25 -2.55
CA GLU A 138 -10.85 21.11 -2.50
C GLU A 138 -11.29 20.25 -1.31
N HIS A 139 -10.52 19.21 -1.02
CA HIS A 139 -10.71 18.34 0.13
C HIS A 139 -9.45 18.34 1.00
N ARG A 140 -9.40 19.30 1.93
CA ARG A 140 -8.27 19.43 2.86
C ARG A 140 -8.29 18.32 3.92
N TYR A 141 -7.26 18.32 4.77
CA TYR A 141 -7.22 17.52 5.99
C TYR A 141 -8.59 17.57 6.71
N PRO A 142 -9.17 16.44 7.14
CA PRO A 142 -8.62 15.08 7.13
C PRO A 142 -9.06 14.15 5.97
N ALA A 143 -9.62 14.70 4.87
CA ALA A 143 -10.36 13.91 3.87
C ALA A 143 -9.64 12.65 3.33
N ALA A 144 -8.36 12.75 2.96
CA ALA A 144 -7.60 11.62 2.42
C ALA A 144 -7.39 10.48 3.43
N TYR A 145 -7.32 10.80 4.74
CA TYR A 145 -7.18 9.79 5.79
C TYR A 145 -8.51 9.08 6.05
N ASP A 146 -9.61 9.84 6.06
CA ASP A 146 -10.95 9.29 6.21
C ASP A 146 -11.27 8.35 5.05
N ASP A 147 -10.89 8.73 3.82
CA ASP A 147 -11.04 7.87 2.64
C ASP A 147 -10.24 6.57 2.76
N GLY A 148 -9.01 6.63 3.31
CA GLY A 148 -8.20 5.42 3.55
C GLY A 148 -8.79 4.48 4.60
N GLU A 149 -9.34 5.02 5.69
CA GLU A 149 -10.07 4.22 6.68
C GLU A 149 -11.35 3.60 6.10
N ASP A 150 -12.08 4.35 5.27
CA ASP A 150 -13.30 3.87 4.64
C ASP A 150 -13.03 2.75 3.64
N VAL A 151 -11.92 2.80 2.91
CA VAL A 151 -11.47 1.67 2.08
C VAL A 151 -11.16 0.45 2.94
N LEU A 152 -10.43 0.60 4.06
CA LEU A 152 -10.18 -0.54 4.95
C LEU A 152 -11.47 -1.12 5.52
N ARG A 153 -12.41 -0.26 5.93
CA ARG A 153 -13.72 -0.68 6.41
C ARG A 153 -14.47 -1.46 5.33
N TYR A 154 -14.54 -0.91 4.12
CA TYR A 154 -15.15 -1.56 2.96
C TYR A 154 -14.56 -2.95 2.71
N LEU A 155 -13.23 -3.09 2.73
CA LEU A 155 -12.57 -4.39 2.57
C LEU A 155 -12.99 -5.38 3.66
N THR A 156 -13.07 -4.96 4.92
CA THR A 156 -13.44 -5.84 6.05
C THR A 156 -14.94 -6.17 6.14
N THR A 157 -15.82 -5.28 5.67
CA THR A 157 -17.28 -5.46 5.78
C THR A 157 -17.88 -6.09 4.54
N THR A 158 -17.43 -5.64 3.36
CA THR A 158 -18.00 -6.01 2.06
C THR A 158 -17.12 -7.02 1.35
N GLY A 159 -15.80 -6.93 1.53
CA GLY A 159 -14.83 -7.71 0.77
C GLY A 159 -14.58 -7.13 -0.62
N LEU A 160 -13.66 -7.76 -1.35
CA LEU A 160 -13.46 -7.46 -2.76
C LEU A 160 -14.63 -8.01 -3.60
N PRO A 161 -15.05 -7.32 -4.67
CA PRO A 161 -16.07 -7.82 -5.59
C PRO A 161 -15.76 -9.24 -6.07
N ALA A 162 -16.79 -10.08 -6.18
CA ALA A 162 -16.65 -11.51 -6.49
C ALA A 162 -16.06 -11.79 -7.90
N ASP A 163 -16.10 -10.81 -8.80
CA ASP A 163 -15.50 -10.87 -10.12
C ASP A 163 -13.97 -10.65 -10.09
N ILE A 164 -13.42 -10.15 -8.98
CA ILE A 164 -11.99 -10.20 -8.69
C ILE A 164 -11.67 -11.65 -8.32
N SER A 165 -11.33 -12.43 -9.34
CA SER A 165 -11.41 -13.89 -9.36
C SER A 165 -10.37 -14.63 -8.49
N VAL A 166 -9.89 -14.03 -7.40
CA VAL A 166 -8.86 -14.60 -6.51
C VAL A 166 -9.28 -14.50 -5.05
N PRO A 167 -9.11 -15.57 -4.26
CA PRO A 167 -9.33 -15.52 -2.82
C PRO A 167 -8.28 -14.61 -2.15
N VAL A 168 -8.69 -13.84 -1.15
CA VAL A 168 -7.81 -12.95 -0.38
C VAL A 168 -7.85 -13.23 1.11
N ASP A 169 -6.72 -13.01 1.78
CA ASP A 169 -6.57 -13.11 3.23
C ASP A 169 -6.33 -11.72 3.84
N LEU A 170 -7.39 -11.14 4.40
CA LEU A 170 -7.34 -9.82 5.03
C LEU A 170 -6.58 -9.81 6.37
N SER A 171 -6.28 -10.96 6.97
CA SER A 171 -5.36 -11.03 8.12
C SER A 171 -3.92 -10.68 7.73
N ARG A 172 -3.61 -10.73 6.42
CA ARG A 172 -2.34 -10.36 5.80
C ARG A 172 -2.49 -9.09 4.95
N CYS A 173 -3.05 -8.05 5.57
CA CYS A 173 -3.23 -6.74 4.94
C CYS A 173 -2.08 -5.79 5.28
N PHE A 174 -1.50 -5.15 4.26
CA PHE A 174 -0.39 -4.20 4.37
C PHE A 174 -0.82 -2.83 3.84
N LEU A 175 -0.38 -1.76 4.51
CA LEU A 175 -0.55 -0.39 4.05
C LEU A 175 0.75 0.10 3.42
N ALA A 176 0.66 0.66 2.23
CA ALA A 176 1.82 1.18 1.48
C ALA A 176 1.49 2.52 0.82
N GLY A 177 2.53 3.30 0.52
CA GLY A 177 2.38 4.53 -0.24
C GLY A 177 3.71 5.25 -0.40
N ASP A 178 3.78 6.13 -1.40
CA ASP A 178 4.94 6.98 -1.67
C ASP A 178 4.59 8.45 -1.41
N SER A 179 5.58 9.27 -1.03
CA SER A 179 5.38 10.71 -0.80
C SER A 179 4.21 10.97 0.17
N ALA A 180 3.21 11.76 -0.24
CA ALA A 180 1.96 11.99 0.49
C ALA A 180 1.22 10.69 0.84
N GLY A 181 1.21 9.70 -0.07
CA GLY A 181 0.62 8.39 0.18
C GLY A 181 1.28 7.64 1.33
N GLY A 182 2.60 7.80 1.54
CA GLY A 182 3.29 7.25 2.70
C GLY A 182 2.85 7.89 4.02
N ASN A 183 2.57 9.20 4.01
CA ASN A 183 1.97 9.89 5.15
C ASN A 183 0.55 9.37 5.43
N ILE A 184 -0.28 9.23 4.39
CA ILE A 184 -1.63 8.67 4.50
C ILE A 184 -1.58 7.26 5.10
N ALA A 185 -0.75 6.37 4.55
CA ALA A 185 -0.58 5.01 5.03
C ALA A 185 -0.26 4.96 6.53
N HIS A 186 0.67 5.81 6.99
CA HIS A 186 1.03 5.90 8.40
C HIS A 186 -0.16 6.32 9.29
N HIS A 187 -0.85 7.40 8.94
CA HIS A 187 -1.94 7.92 9.76
C HIS A 187 -3.16 6.99 9.76
N VAL A 188 -3.48 6.37 8.62
CA VAL A 188 -4.53 5.35 8.52
C VAL A 188 -4.19 4.14 9.39
N ALA A 189 -2.94 3.65 9.37
CA ALA A 189 -2.50 2.56 10.25
C ALA A 189 -2.72 2.90 11.73
N HIS A 190 -2.31 4.10 12.13
CA HIS A 190 -2.45 4.57 13.51
C HIS A 190 -3.92 4.68 13.93
N ARG A 191 -4.78 5.32 13.12
CA ARG A 191 -6.22 5.43 13.36
C ARG A 191 -6.89 4.06 13.43
N TRP A 192 -6.59 3.17 12.49
CA TRP A 192 -7.15 1.83 12.44
C TRP A 192 -6.84 1.04 13.72
N THR A 193 -5.57 1.00 14.14
CA THR A 193 -5.16 0.24 15.33
C THR A 193 -5.63 0.83 16.66
N THR A 194 -5.92 2.13 16.72
CA THR A 194 -6.43 2.80 17.92
C THR A 194 -7.95 2.78 18.02
N SER A 195 -8.65 2.58 16.90
CA SER A 195 -10.12 2.45 16.84
C SER A 195 -10.65 1.06 17.22
N LEU A 196 -9.80 0.03 17.19
CA LEU A 196 -10.20 -1.33 17.57
C LEU A 196 -10.37 -1.42 19.10
N PRO A 197 -11.46 -2.03 19.60
CA PRO A 197 -11.58 -2.35 21.01
C PRO A 197 -10.35 -3.15 21.42
N ARG A 198 -9.61 -2.67 22.43
CA ARG A 198 -8.51 -3.44 23.00
C ARG A 198 -9.10 -4.72 23.57
N THR A 199 -8.99 -5.83 22.85
CA THR A 199 -9.20 -7.13 23.45
C THR A 199 -8.16 -7.23 24.57
N PRO A 200 -8.57 -7.35 25.86
CA PRO A 200 -7.59 -7.49 26.92
C PRO A 200 -6.75 -8.72 26.58
N MET A 201 -5.42 -8.54 26.52
CA MET A 201 -4.50 -9.67 26.42
C MET A 201 -4.89 -10.65 27.52
N SER A 202 -5.41 -11.81 27.13
CA SER A 202 -5.66 -12.91 28.06
C SER A 202 -4.32 -13.21 28.73
N ALA A 203 -4.19 -12.81 29.98
CA ALA A 203 -3.06 -13.14 30.81
C ALA A 203 -3.13 -14.65 31.06
N SER A 204 -2.51 -15.44 30.19
CA SER A 204 -2.20 -16.83 30.45
C SER A 204 -1.13 -16.90 31.54
N ARG A 205 -1.51 -16.59 32.78
CA ARG A 205 -0.75 -17.02 33.95
C ARG A 205 -1.08 -18.48 34.18
N GLY A 206 -0.35 -19.35 33.46
CA GLY A 206 -0.20 -20.74 33.87
C GLY A 206 0.50 -20.76 35.22
N SER A 207 -0.27 -20.90 36.30
CA SER A 207 0.24 -21.30 37.60
C SER A 207 0.52 -22.81 37.54
N SER A 208 1.68 -23.20 37.04
CA SER A 208 2.20 -24.55 37.29
C SER A 208 2.78 -24.58 38.70
N SER A 209 1.97 -25.04 39.65
CA SER A 209 2.44 -25.43 40.98
C SER A 209 3.45 -26.57 40.84
N CYS A 210 4.72 -26.28 41.11
CA CYS A 210 5.78 -27.28 41.16
C CYS A 210 5.61 -28.12 42.44
N SER A 211 4.96 -29.28 42.32
CA SER A 211 4.92 -30.31 43.36
C SER A 211 6.18 -31.18 43.29
N ARG A 212 6.92 -31.19 44.40
CA ARG A 212 8.13 -31.99 44.64
C ARG A 212 7.85 -33.49 44.47
N THR A 213 8.75 -34.16 43.76
CA THR A 213 9.09 -35.57 44.04
C THR A 213 10.61 -35.71 44.01
N SER A 214 11.17 -35.87 45.21
CA SER A 214 12.55 -36.28 45.44
C SER A 214 12.62 -37.79 45.30
N ALA A 215 13.30 -38.29 44.27
CA ALA A 215 13.66 -39.70 44.14
C ALA A 215 15.18 -39.81 44.22
N ALA A 216 15.68 -40.25 45.37
CA ALA A 216 17.07 -40.60 45.59
C ALA A 216 17.40 -41.88 44.79
N ARG A 217 18.38 -41.78 43.89
CA ARG A 217 19.03 -42.92 43.26
C ARG A 217 20.13 -43.44 44.19
N SER A 218 19.99 -44.67 44.68
CA SER A 218 21.08 -45.48 45.22
C SER A 218 21.55 -46.50 44.19
N ALA A 219 22.87 -46.66 44.14
CA ALA A 219 23.68 -47.32 43.12
C ALA A 219 23.59 -48.87 43.14
N PRO A 220 24.15 -49.58 42.13
CA PRO A 220 23.90 -51.00 41.89
C PRO A 220 24.92 -51.91 42.60
N THR A 221 24.52 -53.12 42.94
CA THR A 221 25.43 -54.24 43.23
C THR A 221 24.93 -55.53 42.56
N ARG A 222 25.91 -56.26 42.03
CA ARG A 222 25.82 -57.49 41.23
C ARG A 222 25.40 -58.71 42.05
N SER A 223 24.70 -59.64 41.41
CA SER A 223 25.12 -61.04 41.18
C SER A 223 24.20 -61.67 40.15
#